data_AF-A0A3D0W9E5-F1
#
_entry.id   AF-A0A3D0W9E5-F1
#
_cell.length_a   1.000
_cell.length_b   1.000
_cell.length_c   1.000
_cell.angle_alpha   90.00
_cell.angle_beta   90.00
_cell.angle_gamma   90.00
#
_symmetry.space_group_name_H-M   'P 1'
#
loop_
_entity.id
_entity.type
_entity.pdbx_description
1 polymer ?
#
loop_
_entity_poly.entity_id
_entity_poly.type
_entity_poly.pdbx_seq_one_letter_code
_entity_poly.pdbx_strand_id
1 'polypeptide(L)'
;MPQARGRKPIVLYCDLAIDPAREAEMLDHFHKRFRPAAESFRGRGFIDLKMLKMRTVIQGQPAPTNGINYRFQLTYESEEQRQVWVQSDLHQRVWPLIENTVTNKDYLVLLTDAV
;
A
#
# COMPACT_ATOMS: atom_id res chain seq x y z
N MET A 1 5.78 35.64 -2.41
CA MET A 1 5.13 34.38 -2.01
C MET A 1 6.08 33.66 -1.07
N PRO A 2 5.74 33.41 0.20
CA PRO A 2 6.60 32.58 1.05
C PRO A 2 6.62 31.16 0.46
N GLN A 3 7.81 30.61 0.21
CA GLN A 3 7.96 29.20 -0.16
C GLN A 3 7.32 28.35 0.94
N ALA A 4 6.34 27.51 0.56
CA ALA A 4 5.88 26.45 1.43
C ALA A 4 7.12 25.60 1.80
N ARG A 5 7.45 25.52 3.10
CA ARG A 5 8.45 24.54 3.57
C ARG A 5 8.01 23.19 3.02
N GLY A 6 8.83 22.60 2.16
CA GLY A 6 8.49 21.40 1.39
C GLY A 6 8.00 20.30 2.32
N ARG A 7 6.71 19.99 2.25
CA ARG A 7 6.13 18.85 2.96
C ARG A 7 6.80 17.60 2.40
N LYS A 8 7.47 16.83 3.25
CA LYS A 8 8.09 15.59 2.80
C LYS A 8 6.98 14.57 2.49
N PRO A 9 7.21 13.67 1.52
CA PRO A 9 6.27 12.59 1.23
C PRO A 9 5.93 11.76 2.46
N ILE A 10 4.76 11.14 2.44
CA ILE A 10 4.39 10.10 3.40
C ILE A 10 4.50 8.72 2.74
N VAL A 11 4.78 7.70 3.54
CA VAL A 11 4.80 6.30 3.13
C VAL A 11 3.83 5.51 4.00
N LEU A 12 2.88 4.85 3.35
CA LEU A 12 1.95 3.90 3.96
C LEU A 12 2.49 2.49 3.77
N TYR A 13 2.45 1.69 4.83
CA TYR A 13 2.73 0.26 4.80
C TYR A 13 1.50 -0.51 5.28
N CYS A 14 1.08 -1.52 4.53
CA CYS A 14 0.13 -2.53 4.98
C CYS A 14 0.82 -3.90 4.98
N ASP A 15 0.91 -4.54 6.14
CA ASP A 15 1.53 -5.86 6.27
C ASP A 15 0.46 -6.94 6.11
N LEU A 16 0.41 -7.57 4.94
CA LEU A 16 -0.69 -8.43 4.53
C LEU A 16 -0.34 -9.91 4.71
N ALA A 17 -1.30 -10.66 5.26
CA ALA A 17 -1.32 -12.12 5.25
C ALA A 17 -2.13 -12.59 4.04
N ILE A 18 -1.51 -12.62 2.85
CA ILE A 18 -2.15 -13.10 1.62
C ILE A 18 -2.35 -14.60 1.71
N ASP A 19 -3.56 -15.08 1.40
CA ASP A 19 -3.84 -16.50 1.28
C ASP A 19 -2.95 -17.10 0.17
N PRO A 20 -2.07 -18.07 0.47
CA PRO A 20 -1.22 -18.71 -0.53
C PRO A 20 -2.01 -19.31 -1.71
N ALA A 21 -3.23 -19.79 -1.48
CA ALA A 21 -4.08 -20.33 -2.53
C ALA A 21 -4.59 -19.23 -3.50
N ARG A 22 -4.53 -17.97 -3.09
CA ARG A 22 -5.02 -16.79 -3.84
C ARG A 22 -3.90 -15.82 -4.20
N GLU A 23 -2.63 -16.19 -4.00
CA GLU A 23 -1.49 -15.33 -4.33
C GLU A 23 -1.49 -14.94 -5.82
N ALA A 24 -1.75 -15.89 -6.71
CA ALA A 24 -1.79 -15.63 -8.15
C ALA A 24 -2.93 -14.66 -8.54
N GLU A 25 -4.10 -14.80 -7.90
CA GLU A 25 -5.25 -13.90 -8.07
C GLU A 25 -4.89 -12.48 -7.59
N MET A 26 -4.30 -12.37 -6.40
CA MET A 26 -3.85 -11.10 -5.83
C MET A 26 -2.85 -10.39 -6.75
N LEU A 27 -1.84 -11.11 -7.26
CA LEU A 27 -0.84 -10.53 -8.16
C LEU A 27 -1.44 -10.10 -9.49
N ASP A 28 -2.37 -10.89 -10.06
CA ASP A 28 -3.10 -10.51 -11.26
C ASP A 28 -3.88 -9.20 -11.06
N HIS A 29 -4.66 -9.12 -9.98
CA HIS A 29 -5.40 -7.93 -9.60
C HIS A 29 -4.49 -6.73 -9.34
N PHE A 30 -3.36 -6.94 -8.67
CA PHE A 30 -2.37 -5.89 -8.42
C PHE A 30 -1.83 -5.32 -9.73
N HIS A 31 -1.34 -6.18 -10.62
CA HIS A 31 -0.70 -5.75 -11.87
C HIS A 31 -1.67 -5.19 -12.90
N LYS A 32 -2.86 -5.78 -13.04
CA LYS A 32 -3.81 -5.42 -14.10
C LYS A 32 -4.84 -4.37 -13.69
N ARG A 33 -5.13 -4.23 -12.39
CA ARG A 33 -6.22 -3.37 -11.91
C ARG A 33 -5.73 -2.31 -10.92
N PHE A 34 -5.15 -2.72 -9.80
CA PHE A 34 -4.84 -1.79 -8.72
C PHE A 34 -3.71 -0.83 -9.11
N ARG A 35 -2.59 -1.35 -9.61
CA ARG A 35 -1.42 -0.51 -9.95
C ARG A 35 -1.75 0.51 -11.04
N PRO A 36 -2.36 0.15 -12.19
CA PRO A 36 -2.75 1.14 -13.19
C PRO A 36 -3.74 2.19 -12.64
N ALA A 37 -4.67 1.78 -11.78
CA ALA A 37 -5.61 2.70 -11.14
C ALA A 37 -4.90 3.72 -10.23
N ALA A 38 -3.99 3.27 -9.37
CA ALA A 38 -3.19 4.16 -8.52
C ALA A 38 -2.27 5.06 -9.36
N GLU A 39 -1.62 4.53 -10.40
CA GLU A 39 -0.76 5.30 -11.29
C GLU A 39 -1.52 6.37 -12.10
N SER A 40 -2.82 6.21 -12.32
CA SER A 40 -3.67 7.26 -12.92
C SER A 40 -3.82 8.52 -12.04
N PHE A 41 -3.46 8.43 -10.75
CA PHE A 41 -3.39 9.56 -9.82
C PHE A 41 -2.02 10.25 -9.80
N ARG A 42 -1.07 9.86 -10.67
CA ARG A 42 0.19 10.62 -10.86
C ARG A 42 -0.14 12.08 -11.19
N GLY A 43 0.62 13.01 -10.59
CA GLY A 43 0.36 14.45 -10.70
C GLY A 43 -0.79 14.96 -9.82
N ARG A 44 -1.46 14.07 -9.06
CA ARG A 44 -2.48 14.40 -8.06
C ARG A 44 -2.08 13.95 -6.66
N GLY A 45 -0.78 13.79 -6.41
CA GLY A 45 -0.25 13.40 -5.12
C GLY A 45 0.25 11.98 -4.96
N PHE A 46 -0.01 11.10 -5.93
CA PHE A 46 0.57 9.76 -5.94
C PHE A 46 2.02 9.80 -6.42
N ILE A 47 2.92 9.13 -5.70
CA ILE A 47 4.36 9.06 -6.01
C ILE A 47 4.77 7.66 -6.45
N ASP A 48 4.58 6.64 -5.59
CA ASP A 48 5.09 5.28 -5.81
C ASP A 48 4.19 4.20 -5.18
N LEU A 49 4.25 2.99 -5.72
CA LEU A 49 3.49 1.83 -5.28
C LEU A 49 4.29 0.53 -5.45
N LYS A 50 4.37 -0.27 -4.39
CA LYS A 50 5.04 -1.58 -4.42
C LYS A 50 4.24 -2.63 -3.67
N MET A 51 4.15 -3.82 -4.25
CA MET A 51 3.71 -5.05 -3.58
C MET A 51 4.96 -5.91 -3.33
N LEU A 52 5.41 -5.99 -2.09
CA LEU A 52 6.68 -6.60 -1.71
C LEU A 52 6.44 -7.96 -1.06
N LYS A 53 6.93 -9.05 -1.68
CA LYS A 53 6.89 -10.38 -1.06
C LYS A 53 7.98 -10.49 0.01
N MET A 54 7.60 -10.89 1.22
CA MET A 54 8.55 -11.13 2.31
C MET A 54 9.41 -12.35 1.97
N ARG A 55 10.74 -12.21 2.05
CA ARG A 55 11.68 -13.31 1.79
C ARG A 55 12.22 -13.92 3.08
N THR A 56 12.76 -13.09 3.97
CA THR A 56 13.30 -13.51 5.26
C THR A 56 13.50 -12.29 6.15
N VAL A 57 13.43 -12.47 7.47
CA VAL A 57 13.84 -11.47 8.46
C VAL A 57 15.33 -11.67 8.72
N ILE A 58 16.16 -10.70 8.31
CA ILE A 58 17.62 -10.78 8.48
C ILE A 58 18.02 -10.49 9.94
N GLN A 59 17.40 -9.49 10.57
CA GLN A 59 17.72 -9.03 11.93
C GLN A 59 16.53 -8.24 12.53
N GLY A 60 16.47 -8.18 13.85
CA GLY A 60 15.52 -7.35 14.61
C GLY A 60 14.35 -8.15 15.18
N GLN A 61 13.75 -7.64 16.27
CA GLN A 61 12.56 -8.21 16.92
C GLN A 61 11.63 -7.08 17.43
N PRO A 62 10.31 -7.34 17.56
CA PRO A 62 9.64 -8.57 17.16
C PRO A 62 9.62 -8.74 15.63
N ALA A 63 9.71 -9.98 15.15
CA ALA A 63 9.47 -10.28 13.75
C ALA A 63 8.01 -9.93 13.38
N PRO A 64 7.69 -9.72 12.07
CA PRO A 64 6.31 -9.59 11.63
C PRO A 64 5.45 -10.75 12.14
N THR A 65 4.19 -10.47 12.46
CA THR A 65 3.24 -11.46 12.96
C THR A 65 3.20 -12.69 12.04
N ASN A 66 3.06 -13.88 12.64
CA ASN A 66 2.93 -15.12 11.88
C ASN A 66 1.85 -15.00 10.80
N GLY A 67 2.18 -15.40 9.57
CA GLY A 67 1.28 -15.34 8.41
C GLY A 67 1.47 -14.12 7.51
N ILE A 68 2.13 -13.04 7.98
CA ILE A 68 2.50 -11.93 7.10
C ILE A 68 3.51 -12.40 6.06
N ASN A 69 3.14 -12.30 4.78
CA ASN A 69 3.96 -12.74 3.65
C ASN A 69 4.11 -11.66 2.57
N TYR A 70 3.38 -10.55 2.67
CA TYR A 70 3.51 -9.39 1.79
C TYR A 70 3.50 -8.07 2.57
N ARG A 71 4.18 -7.07 2.03
CA ARG A 71 4.09 -5.66 2.44
C ARG A 71 3.65 -4.82 1.26
N PHE A 72 2.51 -4.15 1.42
CA PHE A 72 2.01 -3.19 0.46
C PHE A 72 2.47 -1.79 0.84
N GLN A 73 3.26 -1.16 -0.03
CA GLN A 73 3.85 0.15 0.21
C GLN A 73 3.30 1.17 -0.77
N LEU A 74 2.76 2.29 -0.28
CA LEU A 74 2.27 3.39 -1.10
C LEU A 74 2.88 4.70 -0.62
N THR A 75 3.40 5.51 -1.54
CA THR A 75 4.00 6.80 -1.24
C THR A 75 3.17 7.92 -1.86
N TYR A 76 2.87 8.95 -1.05
CA TYR A 76 2.09 10.12 -1.46
C TYR A 76 2.82 11.43 -1.08
N GLU A 77 2.53 12.55 -1.74
CA GLU A 77 3.12 13.84 -1.34
C GLU A 77 2.57 14.31 0.01
N SER A 78 1.32 13.94 0.36
CA SER A 78 0.73 14.25 1.66
C SER A 78 -0.41 13.30 2.09
N GLU A 79 -0.75 13.34 3.38
CA GLU A 79 -1.88 12.58 3.94
C GLU A 79 -3.23 13.02 3.36
N GLU A 80 -3.42 14.30 3.07
CA GLU A 80 -4.64 14.80 2.47
C GLU A 80 -4.87 14.18 1.09
N GLN A 81 -3.81 14.01 0.30
CA GLN A 81 -3.90 13.35 -1.01
C GLN A 81 -4.17 11.84 -0.88
N ARG A 82 -3.60 11.18 0.15
CA ARG A 82 -3.94 9.77 0.45
C ARG A 82 -5.43 9.63 0.76
N GLN A 83 -6.00 10.55 1.55
CA GLN A 83 -7.44 10.54 1.86
C GLN A 83 -8.29 10.72 0.60
N VAL A 84 -7.92 11.65 -0.30
CA VAL A 84 -8.58 11.81 -1.60
C VAL A 84 -8.56 10.51 -2.42
N TRP A 85 -7.42 9.81 -2.44
CA TRP A 85 -7.33 8.50 -3.10
C TRP A 85 -8.25 7.47 -2.45
N VAL A 86 -8.16 7.29 -1.13
CA VAL A 86 -8.94 6.27 -0.40
C VAL A 86 -10.46 6.49 -0.51
N GLN A 87 -10.88 7.75 -0.54
CA GLN A 87 -12.30 8.13 -0.69
C GLN A 87 -12.80 8.07 -2.14
N SER A 88 -11.91 7.90 -3.13
CA SER A 88 -12.31 7.86 -4.53
C SER A 88 -13.07 6.57 -4.88
N ASP A 89 -14.07 6.69 -5.76
CA ASP A 89 -14.80 5.54 -6.31
C ASP A 89 -13.86 4.50 -6.94
N LEU A 90 -12.74 4.96 -7.51
CA LEU A 90 -11.76 4.08 -8.12
C LEU A 90 -11.09 3.21 -7.06
N HIS A 91 -10.61 3.79 -5.96
CA HIS A 91 -10.02 3.03 -4.87
C HIS A 91 -11.04 2.06 -4.24
N GLN A 92 -12.25 2.54 -3.96
CA GLN A 92 -13.33 1.71 -3.40
C GLN A 92 -13.65 0.48 -4.27
N ARG A 93 -13.45 0.58 -5.59
CA ARG A 93 -13.61 -0.54 -6.52
C ARG A 93 -12.40 -1.47 -6.58
N VAL A 94 -11.18 -0.95 -6.57
CA VAL A 94 -9.97 -1.77 -6.80
C VAL A 94 -9.35 -2.33 -5.53
N TRP A 95 -9.52 -1.68 -4.38
CA TRP A 95 -8.96 -2.16 -3.11
C TRP A 95 -9.51 -3.51 -2.68
N PRO A 96 -10.83 -3.78 -2.74
CA PRO A 96 -11.38 -5.08 -2.36
C PRO A 96 -10.81 -6.26 -3.17
N LEU A 97 -10.34 -6.01 -4.41
CA LEU A 97 -9.70 -7.05 -5.22
C LEU A 97 -8.39 -7.56 -4.59
N ILE A 98 -7.67 -6.71 -3.86
CA ILE A 98 -6.49 -7.10 -3.10
C ILE A 98 -6.91 -7.57 -1.71
N GLU A 99 -7.67 -6.76 -0.98
CA GLU A 99 -7.99 -7.02 0.42
C GLU A 99 -8.76 -8.33 0.62
N ASN A 100 -9.64 -8.72 -0.30
CA ASN A 100 -10.37 -9.96 -0.15
C ASN A 100 -9.50 -11.21 -0.33
N THR A 101 -8.23 -11.08 -0.71
CA THR A 101 -7.27 -12.21 -0.80
C THR A 101 -6.49 -12.43 0.49
N VAL A 102 -6.65 -11.56 1.50
CA VAL A 102 -6.02 -11.75 2.81
C VAL A 102 -6.78 -12.79 3.65
N THR A 103 -6.07 -13.49 4.54
CA THR A 103 -6.66 -14.39 5.54
C THR A 103 -7.13 -13.67 6.80
N ASN A 104 -6.61 -12.45 7.04
CA ASN A 104 -6.99 -11.59 8.15
C ASN A 104 -7.02 -10.12 7.70
N LYS A 105 -8.15 -9.43 7.91
CA LYS A 105 -8.34 -8.01 7.57
C LYS A 105 -7.88 -7.05 8.67
N ASP A 106 -7.61 -7.53 9.87
CA ASP A 106 -7.02 -6.76 10.97
C ASP A 106 -5.48 -6.70 10.83
N TYR A 107 -5.01 -6.47 9.60
CA TYR A 107 -3.59 -6.35 9.30
C TYR A 107 -3.04 -5.00 9.78
N LEU A 108 -1.73 -4.97 10.05
CA LEU A 108 -1.06 -3.75 10.49
C LEU A 108 -1.00 -2.72 9.34
N VAL A 109 -1.42 -1.49 9.64
CA VAL A 109 -1.29 -0.33 8.76
C VAL A 109 -0.46 0.74 9.45
N LEU A 110 0.65 1.15 8.84
CA LEU A 110 1.57 2.15 9.37
C LEU A 110 1.70 3.31 8.40
N LEU A 111 1.62 4.54 8.91
CA LEU A 111 1.90 5.74 8.15
C LEU A 111 3.14 6.44 8.72
N THR A 112 4.09 6.78 7.85
CA THR A 112 5.38 7.38 8.23
C THR A 112 5.70 8.56 7.32
N ASP A 113 6.44 9.55 7.83
CA ASP A 113 7.06 10.58 6.98
C ASP A 113 8.33 10.02 6.34
N ALA A 114 8.51 10.26 5.04
CA ALA A 114 9.81 10.12 4.39
C ALA A 114 10.71 11.27 4.88
N VAL A 115 11.97 10.97 5.24
CA VAL A 115 12.94 11.96 5.73
C VAL A 115 14.05 12.22 4.74
#